data_AF-B8IRP8-F1
#
_entry.id   AF-B8IRP8-F1
#
_cell.length_a   1.000
_cell.length_b   1.000
_cell.length_c   1.000
_cell.angle_alpha   90.00
_cell.angle_beta   90.00
_cell.angle_gamma   90.00
#
_symmetry.space_group_name_H-M   'P 1'
#
loop_
_entity.id
_entity.type
_entity.pdbx_description
1 polymer ?
#
loop_
_entity_poly.entity_id
_entity_poly.type
_entity_poly.pdbx_seq_one_letter_code
_entity_poly.pdbx_strand_id
1 'polypeptide(L)'
;MRLREKGKPDGAIVTLAWDAAQAALLAGTHVSAEHEGSEGEHGPDQPAESGDLDAKTQPELEAVAAERGVDISGAKTKADVNAALRARP
;
A
#
# COMPACT_ATOMS: atom_id res chain seq x y z
N MET A 1 -11.77 -17.40 3.49
CA MET A 1 -10.78 -17.16 2.43
C MET A 1 -11.42 -16.31 1.34
N ARG A 2 -10.65 -15.36 0.80
CA ARG A 2 -11.10 -14.55 -0.34
C ARG A 2 -10.54 -15.14 -1.63
N LEU A 3 -11.41 -15.39 -2.59
CA LEU A 3 -11.09 -16.03 -3.84
C LEU A 3 -11.67 -15.23 -5.01
N ARG A 4 -11.03 -15.32 -6.17
CA ARG A 4 -11.54 -14.76 -7.42
C ARG A 4 -11.46 -15.79 -8.52
N GLU A 5 -12.30 -15.66 -9.54
CA GLU A 5 -12.27 -16.55 -10.69
C GLU A 5 -10.90 -16.49 -11.39
N LYS A 6 -10.33 -17.66 -11.69
CA LYS A 6 -9.06 -17.76 -12.40
C LYS A 6 -9.24 -17.22 -13.83
N GLY A 7 -8.35 -16.30 -14.24
CA GLY A 7 -8.39 -15.70 -15.58
C GLY A 7 -9.26 -14.45 -15.70
N LYS A 8 -9.86 -13.99 -14.59
CA LYS A 8 -10.54 -12.69 -14.50
C LYS A 8 -9.88 -11.84 -13.42
N PRO A 9 -8.90 -11.00 -13.78
CA PRO A 9 -8.25 -10.11 -12.82
C PRO A 9 -9.26 -9.11 -12.20
N ASP A 10 -10.21 -8.61 -12.97
CA ASP A 10 -11.33 -7.75 -12.51
C ASP A 10 -12.55 -8.55 -12.00
N GLY A 11 -12.39 -9.85 -11.73
CA GLY A 11 -13.47 -10.71 -11.26
C GLY A 11 -13.93 -10.34 -9.85
N ALA A 12 -15.21 -10.53 -9.56
CA ALA A 12 -15.75 -10.31 -8.22
C ALA A 12 -15.05 -11.21 -7.20
N ILE A 13 -14.53 -10.61 -6.13
CA ILE A 13 -13.92 -11.34 -5.01
C ILE A 13 -15.05 -11.97 -4.18
N VAL A 14 -15.06 -13.30 -4.13
CA VAL A 14 -15.99 -14.07 -3.32
C VAL A 14 -15.32 -14.49 -2.02
N THR A 15 -16.05 -14.34 -0.90
CA THR A 15 -15.60 -14.84 0.39
C THR A 15 -16.18 -16.22 0.62
N LEU A 16 -15.33 -17.24 0.65
CA LEU A 16 -15.71 -18.64 0.83
C LEU A 16 -15.18 -19.17 2.17
N ALA A 17 -15.90 -20.14 2.72
CA ALA A 17 -15.42 -20.94 3.85
C ALA A 17 -14.16 -21.73 3.43
N TRP A 18 -13.30 -22.06 4.39
CA TRP A 18 -11.99 -22.68 4.14
C TRP A 18 -12.06 -23.96 3.29
N ASP A 19 -13.00 -24.86 3.61
CA ASP A 19 -13.22 -26.11 2.89
C ASP A 19 -13.61 -25.87 1.41
N ALA A 20 -14.63 -25.03 1.20
CA ALA A 20 -15.09 -24.63 -0.13
C ALA A 20 -14.00 -23.89 -0.93
N ALA A 21 -13.18 -23.08 -0.24
CA ALA A 21 -12.11 -22.34 -0.85
C ALA A 21 -10.97 -23.24 -1.35
N GLN A 22 -10.58 -24.22 -0.54
CA GLN A 22 -9.56 -25.19 -0.92
C GLN A 22 -10.03 -26.07 -2.09
N ALA A 23 -11.31 -26.47 -2.11
CA ALA A 23 -11.90 -27.19 -3.23
C ALA A 23 -11.85 -26.36 -4.54
N ALA A 24 -12.14 -25.06 -4.47
CA ALA A 24 -12.11 -24.16 -5.63
C ALA A 24 -10.68 -23.90 -6.15
N LEU A 25 -9.70 -23.82 -5.25
CA LEU A 25 -8.28 -23.72 -5.59
C LEU A 25 -7.75 -25.00 -6.24
N LEU A 26 -8.10 -26.17 -5.67
CA LEU A 26 -7.73 -27.49 -6.21
C LEU A 26 -8.38 -27.76 -7.56
N ALA A 27 -9.63 -27.35 -7.74
CA ALA A 27 -10.33 -27.40 -9.03
C ALA A 27 -9.74 -26.41 -10.05
N GLY A 28 -8.91 -25.47 -9.61
CA GLY A 28 -8.31 -24.44 -10.45
C GLY A 28 -9.33 -23.46 -11.04
N THR A 29 -10.54 -23.39 -10.49
CA THR A 29 -11.59 -22.47 -10.93
C THR A 29 -11.42 -21.09 -10.30
N HIS A 30 -10.80 -21.03 -9.12
CA HIS A 30 -10.52 -19.81 -8.39
C HIS A 30 -9.04 -19.69 -8.04
N VAL A 31 -8.58 -18.47 -7.81
CA VAL A 31 -7.26 -18.13 -7.27
C VAL A 31 -7.42 -17.28 -6.02
N SER A 32 -6.48 -17.41 -5.09
CA SER A 32 -6.45 -16.63 -3.86
C SER A 32 -6.45 -15.13 -4.18
N ALA A 33 -7.47 -14.43 -3.70
CA ALA A 33 -7.54 -12.98 -3.72
C ALA A 33 -6.99 -12.37 -2.42
N GLU A 34 -6.40 -13.20 -1.55
CA GLU A 34 -5.83 -12.78 -0.25
C GLU A 34 -4.64 -11.81 -0.39
N HIS A 35 -4.14 -11.60 -1.61
CA HIS A 35 -3.08 -10.63 -1.93
C HIS A 35 -3.57 -9.40 -2.72
N GLU A 36 -4.85 -9.33 -3.14
CA GLU A 36 -5.39 -8.14 -3.83
C GLU A 36 -6.15 -7.22 -2.86
N GLY A 37 -5.51 -7.05 -1.71
CA GLY A 37 -5.90 -6.17 -0.62
C GLY A 37 -4.70 -5.82 0.28
N SER A 38 -3.47 -6.05 -0.20
CA SER A 38 -2.32 -5.30 0.29
C SER A 38 -2.36 -3.93 -0.37
N GLU A 39 -3.18 -3.06 0.18
CA GLU A 39 -2.73 -1.69 0.41
C GLU A 39 -1.40 -1.84 1.16
N GLY A 40 -0.27 -1.69 0.44
CA GLY A 40 1.10 -1.79 0.95
C GLY A 40 1.30 -2.82 2.05
N GLU A 41 1.78 -4.01 1.69
CA GLU A 41 2.46 -4.92 2.62
C GLU A 41 3.72 -4.22 3.18
N HIS A 42 3.46 -3.35 4.14
CA HIS A 42 4.31 -3.05 5.28
C HIS A 42 4.46 -4.39 5.99
N GLY A 43 5.61 -5.04 5.79
CA GLY A 43 5.98 -6.22 6.56
C GLY A 43 5.84 -5.93 8.06
N PRO A 44 5.50 -6.94 8.88
CA PRO A 44 5.25 -6.75 10.31
C PRO A 44 6.58 -6.68 11.06
N ASP A 45 7.42 -5.69 10.75
CA ASP A 45 8.60 -5.36 11.55
C ASP A 45 9.14 -3.99 11.12
N GLN A 46 8.57 -2.91 11.65
CA GLN A 46 9.31 -1.69 12.00
C GLN A 46 8.38 -0.71 12.73
N PRO A 47 8.82 -0.08 13.82
CA PRO A 47 8.02 0.94 14.48
C PRO A 47 8.04 2.25 13.67
N ALA A 48 6.92 2.98 13.78
CA ALA A 48 6.79 4.44 13.69
C ALA A 48 6.57 5.09 12.30
N GLU A 49 5.33 5.56 12.09
CA GLU A 49 4.94 6.94 11.69
C GLU A 49 5.68 7.64 10.52
N SER A 50 6.39 6.91 9.66
CA SER A 50 7.22 7.50 8.59
C SER A 50 6.81 7.07 7.17
N GLY A 51 5.78 6.22 7.05
CA GLY A 51 5.32 5.66 5.77
C GLY A 51 4.48 6.61 4.92
N ASP A 52 3.75 7.54 5.53
CA ASP A 52 2.80 8.40 4.82
C ASP A 52 3.46 9.37 3.82
N LEU A 53 4.70 9.79 4.06
CA LEU A 53 5.38 10.74 3.21
C LEU A 53 5.88 10.11 1.88
N ASP A 54 6.23 8.83 1.87
CA ASP A 54 6.71 8.16 0.64
C ASP A 54 5.57 7.93 -0.36
N ALA A 55 4.39 7.61 0.18
CA ALA A 55 3.16 7.41 -0.59
C ALA A 55 2.58 8.71 -1.16
N LYS A 56 2.83 9.85 -0.53
CA LYS A 56 2.35 11.17 -0.97
C LYS A 56 3.03 11.63 -2.25
N THR A 57 2.29 12.38 -3.07
CA THR A 57 2.83 13.01 -4.28
C THR A 57 3.70 14.24 -3.93
N GLN A 58 4.53 14.71 -4.85
CA GLN A 58 5.36 15.90 -4.64
C GLN A 58 4.55 17.13 -4.16
N PRO A 59 3.42 17.53 -4.79
CA PRO A 59 2.63 18.67 -4.31
C PRO A 59 2.04 18.44 -2.91
N GLU A 60 1.71 17.20 -2.54
CA GLU A 60 1.27 16.88 -1.18
C GLU A 60 2.39 16.98 -0.16
N LEU A 61 3.62 16.64 -0.53
CA LEU A 61 4.79 16.82 0.33
C LEU A 61 5.12 18.30 0.52
N GLU A 62 4.98 19.11 -0.52
CA GLU A 62 5.13 20.56 -0.43
C GLU A 62 4.05 21.17 0.48
N ALA A 63 2.80 20.70 0.37
CA ALA A 63 1.72 21.11 1.27
C ALA A 63 2.01 20.73 2.72
N VAL A 64 2.47 19.49 2.97
CA VAL A 64 2.86 19.02 4.31
C VAL A 64 4.06 19.81 4.84
N ALA A 65 5.02 20.18 3.98
CA ALA A 65 6.15 21.02 4.37
C ALA A 65 5.69 22.42 4.77
N ALA A 66 4.77 23.03 4.01
CA ALA A 66 4.17 24.31 4.36
C ALA A 66 3.36 24.24 5.66
N GLU A 67 2.57 23.19 5.87
CA GLU A 67 1.81 22.98 7.11
C GLU A 67 2.72 22.79 8.33
N ARG A 68 3.85 22.11 8.14
CA ARG A 68 4.83 21.81 9.19
C ARG A 68 5.91 22.88 9.35
N GLY A 69 5.91 23.92 8.51
CA GLY A 69 6.92 24.96 8.49
C GLY A 69 8.34 24.44 8.17
N VAL A 70 8.44 23.39 7.36
CA VAL A 70 9.72 22.81 6.93
C VAL A 70 10.20 23.55 5.68
N ASP A 71 11.41 24.11 5.72
CA ASP A 71 12.02 24.73 4.54
C ASP A 71 12.46 23.64 3.57
N ILE A 72 11.83 23.65 2.39
CA ILE A 72 12.13 22.74 1.29
C ILE A 72 12.75 23.53 0.11
N SER A 73 13.20 24.77 0.34
CA SER A 73 13.77 25.63 -0.70
C SER A 73 15.08 25.06 -1.28
N GLY A 74 15.77 24.20 -0.52
CA GLY A 74 16.92 23.43 -0.99
C GLY A 74 16.57 22.18 -1.81
N ALA A 75 15.31 21.74 -1.75
CA ALA A 75 14.88 20.47 -2.30
C ALA A 75 14.52 20.57 -3.78
N LYS A 76 15.27 19.82 -4.61
CA LYS A 76 15.08 19.78 -6.06
C LYS A 76 14.27 18.59 -6.55
N THR A 77 14.05 17.60 -5.67
CA THR A 77 13.40 16.34 -6.00
C THR A 77 12.46 15.94 -4.88
N LYS A 78 11.42 15.16 -5.22
CA LYS A 78 10.49 14.57 -4.25
C LYS A 78 11.20 13.88 -3.09
N ALA A 79 12.29 13.15 -3.37
CA ALA A 79 13.06 12.46 -2.35
C ALA A 79 13.74 13.42 -1.36
N ASP A 80 14.20 14.57 -1.85
CA ASP A 80 14.83 15.61 -1.03
C ASP A 80 13.80 16.29 -0.12
N VAL A 81 12.61 16.60 -0.66
CA VAL A 81 11.46 17.11 0.13
C VAL A 81 11.07 16.12 1.23
N ASN A 82 11.00 14.84 0.90
CA ASN A 82 10.67 13.78 1.85
C ASN A 82 11.76 13.63 2.92
N ALA A 83 13.04 13.67 2.54
CA ALA A 83 14.17 13.63 3.47
C ALA A 83 14.15 14.84 4.42
N ALA A 84 13.86 16.04 3.92
CA ALA A 84 13.72 17.25 4.74
C ALA A 84 12.56 17.12 5.75
N LEU A 85 11.44 16.54 5.33
CA LEU A 85 10.29 16.27 6.20
C LEU A 85 10.56 15.18 7.25
N ARG A 86 11.40 14.20 6.94
CA ARG A 86 11.79 13.09 7.85
C ARG A 86 12.96 13.43 8.78
N ALA A 87 13.77 14.42 8.46
CA ALA A 87 14.95 14.79 9.25
C ALA A 87 14.62 15.50 10.59
N ARG A 88 13.33 15.61 10.95
CA ARG A 88 12.88 16.27 12.18
C ARG A 88 12.69 15.23 13.30
N PRO A 89 13.31 15.39 14.49
CA PRO A 89 13.04 14.55 15.66
C PRO A 89 11.65 14.83 16.26
#